data_AF-A0A6J1RAB3-F1
#
_entry.id   AF-A0A6J1RAB3-F1
#
_cell.length_a   1.000
_cell.length_b   1.000
_cell.length_c   1.000
_cell.angle_alpha   90.00
_cell.angle_beta   90.00
_cell.angle_gamma   90.00
#
_symmetry.space_group_name_H-M   'P 1'
#
loop_
_entity.id
_entity.type
_entity.pdbx_description
1 polymer ?
#
loop_
_entity_poly.entity_id
_entity_poly.type
_entity_poly.pdbx_seq_one_letter_code
_entity_poly.pdbx_strand_id
1 'polypeptide(L)'
;MEEVHALLKRWGLSQPVIDRFRENQIRFRHLTKLTEYTIEKLIPNAGERIDFMDHLQQYKDKHQDVSIDQFTSVDTSCITDKDKESEKSDYTSSTSSVASVASNNVVHSQACLPTQADKFIPSTSRQTSEKDFSDPPAKRLRVENNEYDLLTLLQSSTYGKMILGHFHINECLNNDMRKMLADEIINKELSIDINARISTERVEFLTKEVIKLFPSEIEALWKGAYGQGKNRRETSAGRGMLIQRYYNIRRKLRKCGILSKESSQRAHVEELVTSDEEFDDNVDDDVQWLKNNSKPWAKVLELWDKTSKNRLESLKKKGTAVHFYMDLFPALKTPNGYLLLELDFNKMYPTSGMKLYTELSNLTAFIKKKITIEKERSSIDDCSTPDGKKIRTLLALNLLFTVVTVWKKKQEQWRPSRQESREAFLLFVKTTSDIEPTLNLRKEKYIKYGKNLGVQAVIIGADLDCIKYSYVIINDIWYEVETPFKAIDIAFKAMQALDSTYPIECAREWLFLQRGVYEITTSHDKDISNPKVLAMIEEYLKFKSLLQSQ
;
A
#
# COMPACT_ATOMS: atom_id res chain seq x y z
N MET A 1 23.71 12.96 -41.38
CA MET A 1 23.33 11.62 -40.86
C MET A 1 24.52 10.68 -40.82
N GLU A 2 25.36 10.68 -41.86
CA GLU A 2 26.56 9.83 -41.98
C GLU A 2 27.52 9.91 -40.78
N GLU A 3 27.60 11.04 -40.10
CA GLU A 3 28.50 11.24 -38.95
C GLU A 3 28.14 10.34 -37.75
N VAL A 4 26.84 10.14 -37.48
CA VAL A 4 26.37 9.23 -36.41
C VAL A 4 26.55 7.78 -36.85
N HIS A 5 26.31 7.47 -38.13
CA HIS A 5 26.57 6.16 -38.72
C HIS A 5 28.04 5.75 -38.56
N ALA A 6 28.97 6.68 -38.82
CA ALA A 6 30.39 6.49 -38.60
C ALA A 6 30.75 6.35 -37.10
N LEU A 7 30.11 7.11 -36.20
CA LEU A 7 30.34 6.99 -34.76
C LEU A 7 29.90 5.63 -34.21
N LEU A 8 28.68 5.17 -34.53
CA LEU A 8 28.15 3.88 -34.08
C LEU A 8 28.98 2.71 -34.63
N LYS A 9 29.44 2.81 -35.89
CA LYS A 9 30.36 1.83 -36.49
C LYS A 9 31.73 1.80 -35.79
N ARG A 10 32.22 2.95 -35.32
CA ARG A 10 33.45 3.04 -34.51
C ARG A 10 33.26 2.50 -33.08
N TRP A 11 32.04 2.48 -32.57
CA TRP A 11 31.66 1.83 -31.30
C TRP A 11 31.37 0.32 -31.45
N GLY A 12 31.68 -0.27 -32.61
CA GLY A 12 31.58 -1.72 -32.83
C GLY A 12 30.18 -2.27 -33.05
N LEU A 13 29.14 -1.42 -33.13
CA LEU A 13 27.76 -1.87 -33.26
C LEU A 13 27.47 -2.59 -34.58
N SER A 14 26.55 -3.55 -34.53
CA SER A 14 26.13 -4.31 -35.71
C SER A 14 25.38 -3.43 -36.73
N GLN A 15 25.52 -3.77 -38.01
CA GLN A 15 24.84 -3.03 -39.09
C GLN A 15 23.31 -2.94 -38.90
N PRO A 16 22.58 -3.98 -38.44
CA PRO A 16 21.14 -3.88 -38.14
C PRO A 16 20.79 -2.88 -37.02
N VAL A 17 21.66 -2.69 -36.03
CA VAL A 17 21.47 -1.66 -35.00
C VAL A 17 21.73 -0.27 -35.60
N ILE A 18 22.81 -0.13 -36.36
CA ILE A 18 23.16 1.13 -37.05
C ILE A 18 22.04 1.58 -38.00
N ASP A 19 21.39 0.63 -38.69
CA ASP A 19 20.28 0.92 -39.59
C ASP A 19 19.00 1.30 -38.84
N ARG A 20 18.69 0.68 -37.69
CA ARG A 20 17.61 1.14 -36.79
C ARG A 20 17.81 2.60 -36.34
N PHE A 21 19.04 2.99 -35.99
CA PHE A 21 19.34 4.38 -35.65
C PHE A 21 19.13 5.34 -36.83
N ARG A 22 19.36 4.87 -38.07
CA ARG A 22 19.10 5.62 -39.31
C ARG A 22 17.60 5.76 -39.59
N GLU A 23 16.85 4.67 -39.51
CA GLU A 23 15.38 4.61 -39.67
C GLU A 23 14.67 5.54 -38.67
N ASN A 24 15.08 5.49 -37.40
CA ASN A 24 14.56 6.35 -36.32
C ASN A 24 15.17 7.77 -36.32
N GLN A 25 15.92 8.14 -37.37
CA GLN A 25 16.53 9.46 -37.59
C GLN A 25 17.32 10.01 -36.39
N ILE A 26 18.07 9.16 -35.69
CA ILE A 26 18.89 9.56 -34.54
C ILE A 26 20.07 10.42 -35.03
N ARG A 27 20.31 11.55 -34.36
CA ARG A 27 21.34 12.57 -34.68
C ARG A 27 22.19 12.80 -33.42
N PHE A 28 23.42 13.34 -33.53
CA PHE A 28 24.31 13.54 -32.37
C PHE A 28 23.61 14.21 -31.16
N ARG A 29 22.87 15.30 -31.41
CA ARG A 29 22.08 16.04 -30.41
C ARG A 29 20.96 15.23 -29.71
N HIS A 30 20.65 14.03 -30.19
CA HIS A 30 19.70 13.09 -29.57
C HIS A 30 20.43 12.06 -28.68
N LEU A 31 21.71 11.75 -28.93
CA LEU A 31 22.47 10.71 -28.21
C LEU A 31 22.53 11.00 -26.71
N THR A 32 22.91 12.22 -26.32
CA THR A 32 22.97 12.64 -24.91
C THR A 32 21.61 12.61 -24.20
N LYS A 33 20.50 12.53 -24.96
CA LYS A 33 19.11 12.50 -24.50
C LYS A 33 18.45 11.12 -24.61
N LEU A 34 19.18 10.08 -25.01
CA LEU A 34 18.65 8.72 -25.06
C LEU A 34 18.43 8.17 -23.63
N THR A 35 17.20 7.76 -23.36
CA THR A 35 16.81 7.03 -22.14
C THR A 35 17.00 5.52 -22.33
N GLU A 36 17.19 4.79 -21.24
CA GLU A 36 17.37 3.33 -21.24
C GLU A 36 16.29 2.58 -22.05
N TYR A 37 15.02 2.96 -21.88
CA TYR A 37 13.89 2.45 -22.68
C TYR A 37 14.02 2.69 -24.19
N THR A 38 14.59 3.84 -24.59
CA THR A 38 14.84 4.16 -26.01
C THR A 38 16.00 3.33 -26.54
N ILE A 39 17.05 3.15 -25.72
CA ILE A 39 18.22 2.33 -26.03
C ILE A 39 17.82 0.86 -26.20
N GLU A 40 16.96 0.31 -25.34
CA GLU A 40 16.42 -1.05 -25.46
C GLU A 40 15.68 -1.29 -26.79
N LYS A 41 14.84 -0.33 -27.22
CA LYS A 41 14.13 -0.44 -28.50
C LYS A 41 15.05 -0.41 -29.71
N LEU A 42 16.08 0.44 -29.66
CA LEU A 42 17.07 0.56 -30.74
C LEU A 42 18.06 -0.62 -30.75
N ILE A 43 18.42 -1.16 -29.58
CA ILE A 43 19.44 -2.20 -29.37
C ILE A 43 18.86 -3.35 -28.52
N PRO A 44 18.12 -4.31 -29.15
CA PRO A 44 17.51 -5.41 -28.40
C PRO A 44 18.53 -6.35 -27.75
N ASN A 45 19.66 -6.61 -28.43
CA ASN A 45 20.74 -7.47 -27.96
C ASN A 45 21.42 -6.85 -26.74
N ALA A 46 21.37 -7.53 -25.59
CA ALA A 46 21.88 -7.01 -24.32
C ALA A 46 23.41 -6.74 -24.34
N GLY A 47 24.21 -7.48 -25.11
CA GLY A 47 25.66 -7.26 -25.21
C GLY A 47 25.98 -5.92 -25.88
N GLU A 48 25.58 -5.76 -27.15
CA GLU A 48 25.71 -4.50 -27.89
C GLU A 48 25.06 -3.31 -27.18
N ARG A 49 24.03 -3.55 -26.34
CA ARG A 49 23.37 -2.51 -25.55
C ARG A 49 24.27 -1.99 -24.42
N ILE A 50 24.97 -2.88 -23.72
CA ILE A 50 25.94 -2.52 -22.67
C ILE A 50 27.13 -1.81 -23.32
N ASP A 51 27.70 -2.38 -24.38
CA ASP A 51 28.81 -1.76 -25.12
C ASP A 51 28.45 -0.34 -25.61
N PHE A 52 27.23 -0.14 -26.11
CA PHE A 52 26.73 1.18 -26.50
C PHE A 52 26.57 2.13 -25.30
N MET A 53 26.08 1.65 -24.15
CA MET A 53 25.85 2.49 -22.97
C MET A 53 27.17 3.00 -22.38
N ASP A 54 28.21 2.18 -22.33
CA ASP A 54 29.55 2.60 -21.88
C ASP A 54 30.17 3.64 -22.83
N HIS A 55 30.09 3.41 -24.14
CA HIS A 55 30.54 4.39 -25.13
C HIS A 55 29.71 5.69 -25.09
N LEU A 56 28.40 5.59 -24.85
CA LEU A 56 27.51 6.74 -24.74
C LEU A 56 27.78 7.55 -23.48
N GLN A 57 28.16 6.91 -22.36
CA GLN A 57 28.55 7.63 -21.16
C GLN A 57 29.84 8.41 -21.40
N GLN A 58 30.88 7.77 -21.92
CA GLN A 58 32.13 8.45 -22.31
C GLN A 58 31.92 9.60 -23.32
N TYR A 59 30.88 9.50 -24.17
CA TYR A 59 30.48 10.54 -25.11
C TYR A 59 29.74 11.70 -24.43
N LYS A 60 28.92 11.43 -23.41
CA LYS A 60 28.33 12.46 -22.55
C LYS A 60 29.42 13.20 -21.80
N ASP A 61 30.31 12.47 -21.11
CA ASP A 61 31.39 13.03 -20.29
C ASP A 61 32.27 13.99 -21.11
N LYS A 62 32.67 13.58 -22.32
CA LYS A 62 33.49 14.39 -23.26
C LYS A 62 32.76 15.59 -23.89
N HIS A 63 31.46 15.73 -23.69
CA HIS A 63 30.63 16.79 -24.26
C HIS A 63 29.77 17.52 -23.22
N GLN A 64 30.06 17.34 -21.93
CA GLN A 64 29.37 18.03 -20.83
C GLN A 64 29.99 19.40 -20.49
N ASP A 65 31.22 19.65 -20.94
CA ASP A 65 32.01 20.88 -20.72
C ASP A 65 31.70 22.03 -21.70
N VAL A 66 30.70 21.92 -22.58
CA VAL A 66 30.37 22.96 -23.57
C VAL A 66 28.88 23.29 -23.59
N SER A 67 28.37 23.93 -22.52
CA SER A 67 27.13 24.75 -22.53
C SER A 67 26.92 25.56 -21.22
N ILE A 68 27.92 26.31 -20.75
CA ILE A 68 27.70 27.44 -19.82
C ILE A 68 28.53 28.65 -20.29
N ASP A 69 28.06 29.32 -21.34
CA ASP A 69 27.79 30.76 -21.29
C ASP A 69 27.14 31.28 -22.59
N GLN A 70 26.62 32.51 -22.53
CA GLN A 70 26.08 33.31 -23.64
C GLN A 70 24.92 32.71 -24.47
N PHE A 71 23.71 33.24 -24.24
CA PHE A 71 23.07 34.03 -25.31
C PHE A 71 22.04 35.04 -24.73
N THR A 72 22.53 36.25 -24.44
CA THR A 72 21.73 37.46 -24.36
C THR A 72 22.00 38.34 -25.57
N SER A 73 20.95 38.98 -26.10
CA SER A 73 21.01 40.12 -27.06
C SER A 73 21.91 39.98 -28.31
N VAL A 74 21.30 39.52 -29.41
CA VAL A 74 20.99 40.32 -30.62
C VAL A 74 22.12 41.11 -31.35
N ASP A 75 22.08 40.97 -32.69
CA ASP A 75 22.62 41.82 -33.77
C ASP A 75 24.09 41.71 -34.26
N THR A 76 24.22 41.06 -35.44
CA THR A 76 24.71 41.65 -36.71
C THR A 76 26.20 42.03 -36.90
N SER A 77 26.79 41.34 -37.90
CA SER A 77 27.94 41.70 -38.79
C SER A 77 29.40 41.26 -38.47
N CYS A 78 29.92 40.45 -39.42
CA CYS A 78 31.22 40.56 -40.12
C CYS A 78 32.62 40.47 -39.44
N ILE A 79 33.39 39.47 -39.93
CA ILE A 79 34.81 39.56 -40.39
C ILE A 79 35.98 39.35 -39.37
N THR A 80 36.53 38.13 -39.42
CA THR A 80 37.95 37.64 -39.31
C THR A 80 38.92 38.01 -38.17
N ASP A 81 39.60 36.94 -37.71
CA ASP A 81 41.05 36.78 -37.47
C ASP A 81 41.73 36.98 -36.09
N LYS A 82 42.40 35.88 -35.66
CA LYS A 82 43.73 35.73 -34.99
C LYS A 82 43.92 35.75 -33.46
N ASP A 83 44.68 34.72 -33.02
CA ASP A 83 45.83 34.70 -32.08
C ASP A 83 45.67 35.24 -30.62
N LYS A 84 46.33 34.76 -29.55
CA LYS A 84 47.20 33.59 -29.24
C LYS A 84 47.47 33.53 -27.72
N GLU A 85 47.81 32.34 -27.16
CA GLU A 85 48.70 32.11 -25.98
C GLU A 85 48.33 32.77 -24.61
N SER A 86 48.92 32.46 -23.44
CA SER A 86 49.34 31.17 -22.82
C SER A 86 49.60 31.36 -21.30
N GLU A 87 50.13 30.34 -20.59
CA GLU A 87 50.70 30.38 -19.21
C GLU A 87 49.74 30.49 -17.98
N LYS A 88 50.17 30.27 -16.71
CA LYS A 88 50.86 29.12 -16.05
C LYS A 88 51.12 29.43 -14.55
N SER A 89 50.82 28.50 -13.62
CA SER A 89 51.43 28.27 -12.27
C SER A 89 50.61 27.19 -11.53
N ASP A 90 51.12 26.15 -10.86
CA ASP A 90 52.11 26.01 -9.75
C ASP A 90 51.46 26.25 -8.35
N TYR A 91 51.68 25.47 -7.28
CA TYR A 91 52.72 24.44 -6.97
C TYR A 91 52.32 23.46 -5.82
N THR A 92 52.90 22.24 -5.81
CA THR A 92 53.24 21.30 -4.67
C THR A 92 52.25 20.98 -3.51
N SER A 93 51.91 19.71 -3.19
CA SER A 93 52.66 18.61 -2.45
C SER A 93 52.62 18.73 -0.89
N SER A 94 52.77 17.71 -0.02
CA SER A 94 53.34 16.34 -0.11
C SER A 94 52.81 15.36 0.98
N THR A 95 52.90 14.02 0.75
CA THR A 95 53.33 12.88 1.65
C THR A 95 53.02 12.81 3.17
N SER A 96 53.03 11.65 3.87
CA SER A 96 52.89 10.19 3.62
C SER A 96 53.06 9.41 4.96
N SER A 97 52.71 8.10 5.03
CA SER A 97 53.44 7.02 5.79
C SER A 97 52.63 5.71 5.89
N VAL A 98 53.24 4.63 6.42
CA VAL A 98 52.85 3.21 6.27
C VAL A 98 53.07 2.43 7.58
N ALA A 99 52.21 1.45 7.92
CA ALA A 99 52.56 0.25 8.71
C ALA A 99 51.45 -0.84 8.71
N SER A 100 51.80 -2.08 9.06
CA SER A 100 50.94 -3.28 9.04
C SER A 100 51.09 -4.15 10.29
N VAL A 101 50.07 -4.97 10.61
CA VAL A 101 50.15 -6.15 11.50
C VAL A 101 49.23 -7.24 10.94
N ALA A 102 49.56 -8.52 11.16
CA ALA A 102 48.80 -9.69 10.72
C ALA A 102 48.83 -10.83 11.77
N SER A 103 48.11 -11.93 11.47
CA SER A 103 48.07 -13.21 12.23
C SER A 103 47.26 -13.17 13.55
N ASN A 104 46.70 -14.28 14.07
CA ASN A 104 46.97 -15.70 13.78
C ASN A 104 45.74 -16.62 13.96
N ASN A 105 45.81 -17.86 13.43
CA ASN A 105 44.82 -18.95 13.67
C ASN A 105 45.18 -19.79 14.92
N VAL A 106 44.17 -20.47 15.51
CA VAL A 106 44.33 -21.68 16.35
C VAL A 106 43.22 -22.68 16.01
N VAL A 107 43.49 -23.98 16.13
CA VAL A 107 42.66 -25.13 15.67
C VAL A 107 42.59 -26.20 16.79
N HIS A 108 41.75 -27.23 16.59
CA HIS A 108 41.56 -28.49 17.36
C HIS A 108 40.44 -28.50 18.43
N SER A 109 39.66 -29.59 18.61
CA SER A 109 39.57 -30.86 17.84
C SER A 109 38.35 -31.74 18.24
N GLN A 110 37.85 -32.54 17.29
CA GLN A 110 37.41 -33.98 17.37
C GLN A 110 36.52 -34.46 18.55
N ALA A 111 35.53 -35.35 18.40
CA ALA A 111 34.90 -36.07 17.26
C ALA A 111 33.48 -36.56 17.72
N CYS A 112 32.75 -37.58 17.23
CA CYS A 112 33.00 -38.67 16.26
C CYS A 112 31.67 -39.23 15.66
N LEU A 113 31.71 -40.48 15.17
CA LEU A 113 30.70 -41.27 14.43
C LEU A 113 30.89 -42.78 14.80
N PRO A 114 30.14 -43.77 14.26
CA PRO A 114 28.77 -43.84 13.72
C PRO A 114 27.98 -45.03 14.36
N THR A 115 26.88 -45.51 13.75
CA THR A 115 26.58 -46.95 13.49
C THR A 115 25.35 -47.07 12.54
N GLN A 116 25.20 -48.20 11.83
CA GLN A 116 24.14 -48.50 10.85
C GLN A 116 23.27 -49.72 11.25
N ALA A 117 22.26 -50.02 10.41
CA ALA A 117 21.55 -51.31 10.28
C ALA A 117 20.52 -51.65 11.39
N ASP A 118 19.50 -52.51 11.16
CA ASP A 118 19.06 -53.18 9.92
C ASP A 118 17.51 -53.40 9.90
N LYS A 119 17.00 -54.02 8.83
CA LYS A 119 15.61 -54.47 8.64
C LYS A 119 15.23 -55.59 9.62
N PHE A 120 13.94 -55.73 9.92
CA PHE A 120 13.32 -57.06 10.11
C PHE A 120 11.80 -57.05 9.83
N ILE A 121 11.26 -58.19 9.39
CA ILE A 121 9.83 -58.47 9.14
C ILE A 121 9.50 -59.86 9.72
N PRO A 122 8.36 -60.01 10.40
CA PRO A 122 7.43 -61.13 10.16
C PRO A 122 5.97 -60.60 10.04
N SER A 123 5.01 -61.15 9.25
CA SER A 123 4.56 -62.55 9.05
C SER A 123 3.94 -63.14 10.33
N THR A 124 2.76 -63.79 10.43
CA THR A 124 1.66 -64.26 9.53
C THR A 124 0.35 -64.21 10.40
N SER A 125 -0.92 -64.54 10.08
CA SER A 125 -1.68 -65.28 9.04
C SER A 125 -3.14 -64.71 9.05
N ARG A 126 -3.89 -64.53 7.95
CA ARG A 126 -4.52 -65.46 6.98
C ARG A 126 -5.60 -66.41 7.57
N GLN A 127 -6.89 -66.06 7.38
CA GLN A 127 -8.06 -66.90 7.01
C GLN A 127 -9.29 -65.95 6.85
N THR A 128 -9.94 -65.85 5.67
CA THR A 128 -11.20 -66.52 5.23
C THR A 128 -12.40 -66.32 6.17
N SER A 129 -13.57 -65.86 5.73
CA SER A 129 -14.05 -65.42 4.39
C SER A 129 -15.22 -64.40 4.58
N GLU A 130 -16.18 -64.05 3.72
CA GLU A 130 -16.72 -64.61 2.45
C GLU A 130 -17.35 -63.47 1.57
N LYS A 131 -18.60 -63.63 1.11
CA LYS A 131 -19.45 -62.62 0.42
C LYS A 131 -20.75 -62.39 1.26
N ASP A 132 -21.79 -61.63 0.89
CA ASP A 132 -22.21 -61.09 -0.41
C ASP A 132 -23.24 -59.92 -0.27
N PHE A 133 -23.52 -59.26 -1.39
CA PHE A 133 -24.65 -58.35 -1.68
C PHE A 133 -24.94 -57.08 -0.84
N SER A 134 -25.70 -56.19 -1.47
CA SER A 134 -25.97 -54.79 -1.11
C SER A 134 -27.41 -54.56 -0.65
N ASP A 135 -27.62 -53.60 0.27
CA ASP A 135 -28.93 -52.98 0.52
C ASP A 135 -28.74 -51.49 0.89
N PRO A 136 -29.74 -50.59 0.66
CA PRO A 136 -29.59 -49.16 0.87
C PRO A 136 -29.74 -48.77 2.36
N PRO A 137 -29.02 -47.74 2.83
CA PRO A 137 -28.98 -47.40 4.25
C PRO A 137 -30.27 -46.72 4.74
N ALA A 138 -31.15 -47.50 5.38
CA ALA A 138 -32.22 -46.96 6.21
C ALA A 138 -31.67 -46.15 7.40
N LYS A 139 -32.47 -45.21 7.91
CA LYS A 139 -32.11 -44.23 8.95
C LYS A 139 -31.51 -44.90 10.19
N ARG A 140 -30.22 -44.67 10.47
CA ARG A 140 -29.63 -44.88 11.81
C ARG A 140 -29.66 -43.57 12.58
N LEU A 141 -30.37 -43.56 13.71
CA LEU A 141 -30.22 -42.50 14.71
C LEU A 141 -28.78 -42.51 15.24
N ARG A 142 -28.21 -41.33 15.51
CA ARG A 142 -26.92 -41.23 16.19
C ARG A 142 -27.12 -41.40 17.69
N VAL A 143 -26.37 -42.31 18.28
CA VAL A 143 -26.17 -42.38 19.74
C VAL A 143 -25.17 -41.29 20.13
N GLU A 144 -25.45 -40.55 21.20
CA GLU A 144 -24.52 -39.59 21.78
C GLU A 144 -23.36 -40.33 22.44
N ASN A 145 -22.16 -40.23 21.87
CA ASN A 145 -20.96 -40.83 22.46
C ASN A 145 -20.17 -39.75 23.21
N ASN A 146 -20.30 -39.73 24.54
CA ASN A 146 -19.97 -38.57 25.38
C ASN A 146 -18.53 -38.58 25.95
N GLU A 147 -17.66 -39.42 25.39
CA GLU A 147 -16.28 -39.64 25.86
C GLU A 147 -15.29 -38.67 25.20
N TYR A 148 -15.32 -37.41 25.62
CA TYR A 148 -14.31 -36.41 25.26
C TYR A 148 -13.75 -35.77 26.54
N ASP A 149 -12.56 -36.20 26.96
CA ASP A 149 -11.85 -35.60 28.09
C ASP A 149 -10.74 -34.66 27.61
N LEU A 150 -10.95 -33.35 27.85
CA LEU A 150 -9.98 -32.31 27.55
C LEU A 150 -8.76 -32.37 28.49
N LEU A 151 -8.90 -32.84 29.73
CA LEU A 151 -7.79 -32.96 30.67
C LEU A 151 -6.82 -34.05 30.21
N THR A 152 -7.31 -35.26 29.90
CA THR A 152 -6.48 -36.34 29.33
C THR A 152 -5.83 -35.93 28.01
N LEU A 153 -6.54 -35.17 27.14
CA LEU A 153 -5.94 -34.62 25.92
C LEU A 153 -4.71 -33.75 26.23
N LEU A 154 -4.85 -32.78 27.15
CA LEU A 154 -3.75 -31.86 27.49
C LEU A 154 -2.65 -32.54 28.33
N GLN A 155 -2.97 -33.57 29.10
CA GLN A 155 -1.96 -34.40 29.77
C GLN A 155 -1.17 -35.30 28.79
N SER A 156 -1.69 -35.56 27.59
CA SER A 156 -1.00 -36.39 26.58
C SER A 156 0.14 -35.66 25.85
N SER A 157 0.05 -34.33 25.67
CA SER A 157 0.98 -33.56 24.84
C SER A 157 1.86 -32.60 25.63
N THR A 158 3.04 -32.26 25.08
CA THR A 158 3.97 -31.33 25.72
C THR A 158 3.38 -29.92 25.82
N TYR A 159 2.70 -29.44 24.78
CA TYR A 159 2.03 -28.14 24.79
C TYR A 159 0.83 -28.12 25.75
N GLY A 160 0.06 -29.20 25.84
CA GLY A 160 -1.00 -29.36 26.83
C GLY A 160 -0.50 -29.25 28.27
N LYS A 161 0.62 -29.91 28.59
CA LYS A 161 1.30 -29.78 29.89
C LYS A 161 1.77 -28.35 30.17
N MET A 162 2.25 -27.62 29.15
CA MET A 162 2.61 -26.20 29.29
C MET A 162 1.40 -25.30 29.59
N ILE A 163 0.25 -25.56 28.95
CA ILE A 163 -1.00 -24.83 29.21
C ILE A 163 -1.49 -25.07 30.65
N LEU A 164 -1.53 -26.34 31.07
CA LEU A 164 -1.91 -26.72 32.43
C LEU A 164 -0.96 -26.12 33.48
N GLY A 165 0.35 -26.16 33.24
CA GLY A 165 1.36 -25.56 34.13
C GLY A 165 1.26 -24.04 34.20
N HIS A 166 1.01 -23.34 33.08
CA HIS A 166 0.76 -21.90 33.09
C HIS A 166 -0.48 -21.56 33.89
N PHE A 167 -1.58 -22.29 33.69
CA PHE A 167 -2.83 -22.04 34.41
C PHE A 167 -2.68 -22.26 35.92
N HIS A 168 -2.00 -23.34 36.33
CA HIS A 168 -1.75 -23.64 37.75
C HIS A 168 -0.96 -22.54 38.48
N ILE A 169 -0.08 -21.81 37.76
CA ILE A 169 0.74 -20.73 38.34
C ILE A 169 0.02 -19.37 38.32
N ASN A 170 -0.82 -19.10 37.31
CA ASN A 170 -1.36 -17.76 37.03
C ASN A 170 -2.88 -17.63 37.20
N GLU A 171 -3.58 -18.74 37.49
CA GLU A 171 -5.05 -18.87 37.59
C GLU A 171 -5.83 -18.37 36.34
N CYS A 172 -5.12 -18.10 35.25
CA CYS A 172 -5.67 -17.65 33.98
C CYS A 172 -4.78 -18.05 32.80
N LEU A 173 -5.36 -18.07 31.59
CA LEU A 173 -4.60 -18.24 30.35
C LEU A 173 -4.18 -16.88 29.78
N ASN A 174 -3.00 -16.84 29.16
CA ASN A 174 -2.59 -15.75 28.29
C ASN A 174 -2.97 -16.05 26.81
N ASN A 175 -2.88 -15.06 25.93
CA ASN A 175 -3.32 -15.22 24.54
C ASN A 175 -2.50 -16.22 23.71
N ASP A 176 -1.31 -16.61 24.13
CA ASP A 176 -0.50 -17.64 23.46
C ASP A 176 -0.81 -19.05 23.99
N MET A 177 -1.13 -19.18 25.29
CA MET A 177 -1.72 -20.41 25.84
C MET A 177 -3.10 -20.69 25.22
N ARG A 178 -3.96 -19.67 25.06
CA ARG A 178 -5.25 -19.82 24.36
C ARG A 178 -5.09 -20.29 22.92
N LYS A 179 -4.06 -19.81 22.20
CA LYS A 179 -3.74 -20.29 20.84
C LYS A 179 -3.33 -21.76 20.88
N MET A 180 -2.37 -22.14 21.73
CA MET A 180 -1.95 -23.55 21.83
C MET A 180 -3.10 -24.47 22.24
N LEU A 181 -3.99 -24.05 23.14
CA LEU A 181 -5.17 -24.82 23.54
C LEU A 181 -6.15 -25.02 22.36
N ALA A 182 -6.42 -23.96 21.58
CA ALA A 182 -7.22 -24.08 20.35
C ALA A 182 -6.52 -24.92 19.26
N ASP A 183 -5.18 -24.92 19.21
CA ASP A 183 -4.41 -25.77 18.31
C ASP A 183 -4.57 -27.26 18.68
N GLU A 184 -4.37 -27.63 19.94
CA GLU A 184 -4.49 -29.01 20.45
C GLU A 184 -5.92 -29.57 20.24
N ILE A 185 -6.95 -28.82 20.63
CA ILE A 185 -8.36 -29.22 20.48
C ILE A 185 -8.70 -29.50 19.01
N ILE A 186 -8.39 -28.56 18.11
CA ILE A 186 -8.78 -28.68 16.71
C ILE A 186 -7.92 -29.68 15.94
N ASN A 187 -6.65 -29.86 16.33
CA ASN A 187 -5.83 -30.97 15.83
C ASN A 187 -6.43 -32.33 16.24
N LYS A 188 -6.94 -32.46 17.47
CA LYS A 188 -7.61 -33.69 17.94
C LYS A 188 -8.88 -33.98 17.14
N GLU A 189 -9.77 -33.00 16.97
CA GLU A 189 -10.99 -33.16 16.15
C GLU A 189 -10.67 -33.62 14.71
N LEU A 190 -9.69 -32.98 14.07
CA LEU A 190 -9.28 -33.32 12.69
C LEU A 190 -8.38 -34.57 12.58
N SER A 191 -7.92 -35.13 13.71
CA SER A 191 -7.20 -36.42 13.73
C SER A 191 -8.11 -37.64 13.64
N ILE A 192 -9.41 -37.47 13.93
CA ILE A 192 -10.43 -38.52 13.87
C ILE A 192 -10.95 -38.65 12.43
N ASP A 193 -11.28 -37.53 11.80
CA ASP A 193 -11.47 -37.42 10.34
C ASP A 193 -10.98 -36.06 9.86
N ILE A 194 -10.01 -36.06 8.94
CA ILE A 194 -9.38 -34.87 8.38
C ILE A 194 -10.33 -34.06 7.46
N ASN A 195 -11.40 -34.70 6.99
CA ASN A 195 -12.46 -34.07 6.20
C ASN A 195 -13.61 -33.51 7.06
N ALA A 196 -13.65 -33.83 8.35
CA ALA A 196 -14.77 -33.55 9.24
C ALA A 196 -15.16 -32.07 9.27
N ARG A 197 -16.47 -31.80 9.23
CA ARG A 197 -17.01 -30.47 9.47
C ARG A 197 -17.42 -30.37 10.93
N ILE A 198 -16.78 -29.48 11.69
CA ILE A 198 -17.16 -29.18 13.07
C ILE A 198 -18.48 -28.37 13.03
N SER A 199 -19.53 -28.87 13.68
CA SER A 199 -20.83 -28.20 13.81
C SER A 199 -20.85 -27.17 14.93
N THR A 200 -21.83 -26.25 14.93
CA THR A 200 -22.02 -25.28 16.00
C THR A 200 -22.20 -25.96 17.36
N GLU A 201 -23.01 -27.01 17.43
CA GLU A 201 -23.22 -27.84 18.63
C GLU A 201 -21.90 -28.40 19.18
N ARG A 202 -21.00 -28.85 18.29
CA ARG A 202 -19.69 -29.36 18.68
C ARG A 202 -18.78 -28.24 19.19
N VAL A 203 -18.85 -27.03 18.62
CA VAL A 203 -18.14 -25.85 19.15
C VAL A 203 -18.65 -25.47 20.54
N GLU A 204 -19.96 -25.52 20.78
CA GLU A 204 -20.53 -25.25 22.10
C GLU A 204 -20.13 -26.31 23.14
N PHE A 205 -20.17 -27.59 22.77
CA PHE A 205 -19.68 -28.69 23.61
C PHE A 205 -18.20 -28.49 23.99
N LEU A 206 -17.33 -28.28 23.00
CA LEU A 206 -15.89 -28.07 23.23
C LEU A 206 -15.62 -26.81 24.06
N THR A 207 -16.43 -25.76 23.90
CA THR A 207 -16.33 -24.54 24.70
C THR A 207 -16.72 -24.78 26.17
N LYS A 208 -17.76 -25.59 26.44
CA LYS A 208 -18.14 -25.97 27.81
C LYS A 208 -17.03 -26.74 28.51
N GLU A 209 -16.38 -27.69 27.82
CA GLU A 209 -15.24 -28.42 28.37
C GLU A 209 -14.01 -27.52 28.61
N VAL A 210 -13.77 -26.50 27.77
CA VAL A 210 -12.73 -25.48 28.03
C VAL A 210 -13.01 -24.68 29.30
N ILE A 211 -14.24 -24.21 29.52
CA ILE A 211 -14.61 -23.41 30.70
C ILE A 211 -14.57 -24.27 31.98
N LYS A 212 -15.05 -25.52 31.90
CA LYS A 212 -15.01 -26.52 32.97
C LYS A 212 -13.58 -26.80 33.45
N LEU A 213 -12.61 -26.80 32.55
CA LEU A 213 -11.19 -26.99 32.88
C LEU A 213 -10.44 -25.69 33.21
N PHE A 214 -10.88 -24.56 32.65
CA PHE A 214 -10.28 -23.24 32.85
C PHE A 214 -11.36 -22.18 33.20
N PRO A 215 -11.83 -22.13 34.48
CA PRO A 215 -12.96 -21.26 34.86
C PRO A 215 -12.75 -19.75 34.68
N SER A 216 -11.52 -19.29 34.41
CA SER A 216 -11.22 -17.90 34.03
C SER A 216 -11.64 -17.54 32.60
N GLU A 217 -11.97 -18.53 31.76
CA GLU A 217 -12.20 -18.33 30.33
C GLU A 217 -13.63 -17.90 29.99
N ILE A 218 -13.75 -16.91 29.10
CA ILE A 218 -15.02 -16.31 28.72
C ILE A 218 -15.59 -17.05 27.50
N GLU A 219 -16.79 -17.63 27.63
CA GLU A 219 -17.45 -18.43 26.57
C GLU A 219 -17.46 -17.74 25.19
N ALA A 220 -17.76 -16.44 25.17
CA ALA A 220 -17.84 -15.64 23.96
C ALA A 220 -16.51 -15.51 23.18
N LEU A 221 -15.35 -15.75 23.81
CA LEU A 221 -14.06 -15.82 23.13
C LEU A 221 -13.89 -17.13 22.35
N TRP A 222 -14.48 -18.22 22.85
CA TRP A 222 -14.23 -19.59 22.39
C TRP A 222 -15.25 -20.04 21.33
N LYS A 223 -16.54 -19.76 21.53
CA LYS A 223 -17.60 -19.98 20.52
C LYS A 223 -17.83 -18.78 19.61
N GLY A 224 -17.74 -17.57 20.16
CA GLY A 224 -18.08 -16.31 19.47
C GLY A 224 -19.29 -15.61 20.10
N ALA A 225 -19.71 -14.49 19.52
CA ALA A 225 -20.80 -13.68 20.03
C ALA A 225 -21.91 -13.49 18.98
N TYR A 226 -22.99 -14.28 19.08
CA TYR A 226 -24.19 -14.15 18.27
C TYR A 226 -24.96 -12.86 18.63
N GLY A 227 -24.65 -11.78 17.93
CA GLY A 227 -25.32 -10.49 18.11
C GLY A 227 -26.73 -10.49 17.51
N GLN A 228 -27.76 -10.57 18.36
CA GLN A 228 -29.16 -10.38 17.99
C GLN A 228 -29.40 -8.94 17.46
N GLY A 229 -29.25 -8.74 16.15
CA GLY A 229 -29.46 -7.46 15.49
C GLY A 229 -29.40 -7.61 13.97
N LYS A 230 -30.44 -7.15 13.26
CA LYS A 230 -30.74 -7.46 11.85
C LYS A 230 -29.71 -7.00 10.79
N ASN A 231 -28.58 -6.42 11.18
CA ASN A 231 -27.51 -5.97 10.27
C ASN A 231 -26.11 -6.34 10.78
N ARG A 232 -25.85 -7.65 10.92
CA ARG A 232 -24.51 -8.20 11.18
C ARG A 232 -24.27 -9.50 10.41
N ARG A 233 -23.56 -9.44 9.27
CA ARG A 233 -22.80 -10.61 8.78
C ARG A 233 -21.51 -10.72 9.58
N GLU A 234 -21.24 -11.91 10.10
CA GLU A 234 -20.14 -12.18 11.04
C GLU A 234 -18.77 -11.75 10.48
N THR A 235 -18.11 -10.80 11.15
CA THR A 235 -16.68 -10.57 10.92
C THR A 235 -15.87 -11.69 11.57
N SER A 236 -14.62 -11.87 11.14
CA SER A 236 -13.67 -12.80 11.76
C SER A 236 -13.25 -12.43 13.20
N ALA A 237 -13.78 -11.33 13.74
CA ALA A 237 -13.69 -10.94 15.15
C ALA A 237 -14.91 -11.36 16.00
N GLY A 238 -16.02 -11.79 15.37
CA GLY A 238 -17.20 -12.33 16.07
C GLY A 238 -17.23 -13.86 16.17
N ARG A 239 -16.40 -14.57 15.38
CA ARG A 239 -16.25 -16.03 15.40
C ARG A 239 -15.22 -16.44 16.44
N GLY A 240 -15.58 -17.34 17.34
CA GLY A 240 -14.72 -17.78 18.43
C GLY A 240 -13.46 -18.53 17.99
N MET A 241 -12.50 -18.62 18.91
CA MET A 241 -11.15 -19.13 18.64
C MET A 241 -11.14 -20.54 18.02
N LEU A 242 -12.06 -21.43 18.41
CA LEU A 242 -12.17 -22.79 17.86
C LEU A 242 -12.49 -22.77 16.36
N ILE A 243 -13.53 -22.02 15.96
CA ILE A 243 -13.94 -21.87 14.56
C ILE A 243 -12.84 -21.19 13.74
N GLN A 244 -12.24 -20.13 14.27
CA GLN A 244 -11.15 -19.42 13.60
C GLN A 244 -9.94 -20.34 13.36
N ARG A 245 -9.58 -21.17 14.35
CA ARG A 245 -8.45 -22.10 14.24
C ARG A 245 -8.74 -23.26 13.27
N TYR A 246 -9.95 -23.82 13.30
CA TYR A 246 -10.43 -24.83 12.34
C TYR A 246 -10.29 -24.39 10.89
N TYR A 247 -10.78 -23.19 10.53
CA TYR A 247 -10.61 -22.67 9.17
C TYR A 247 -9.15 -22.44 8.79
N ASN A 248 -8.30 -22.02 9.75
CA ASN A 248 -6.88 -21.83 9.51
C ASN A 248 -6.12 -23.16 9.28
N ILE A 249 -6.43 -24.23 10.03
CA ILE A 249 -5.85 -25.56 9.78
C ILE A 249 -6.34 -26.12 8.44
N ARG A 250 -7.65 -26.11 8.16
CA ARG A 250 -8.15 -26.60 6.86
C ARG A 250 -7.65 -25.79 5.66
N ARG A 251 -7.27 -24.51 5.84
CA ARG A 251 -6.57 -23.73 4.80
C ARG A 251 -5.13 -24.23 4.59
N LYS A 252 -4.40 -24.56 5.66
CA LYS A 252 -3.05 -25.16 5.57
C LYS A 252 -3.10 -26.54 4.90
N LEU A 253 -4.00 -27.43 5.34
CA LEU A 253 -4.15 -28.78 4.78
C LEU A 253 -4.50 -28.77 3.28
N ARG A 254 -5.36 -27.85 2.83
CA ARG A 254 -5.62 -27.63 1.40
C ARG A 254 -4.38 -27.12 0.65
N LYS A 255 -3.61 -26.20 1.23
CA LYS A 255 -2.37 -25.70 0.62
C LYS A 255 -1.32 -26.82 0.46
N CYS A 256 -1.30 -27.80 1.38
CA CYS A 256 -0.44 -28.97 1.34
C CYS A 256 -1.00 -30.14 0.49
N GLY A 257 -2.13 -29.97 -0.20
CA GLY A 257 -2.75 -31.02 -1.03
C GLY A 257 -3.44 -32.15 -0.25
N ILE A 258 -3.34 -32.16 1.08
CA ILE A 258 -3.91 -33.21 1.96
C ILE A 258 -5.45 -33.15 1.96
N LEU A 259 -6.01 -31.95 1.83
CA LEU A 259 -7.44 -31.73 1.61
C LEU A 259 -7.66 -31.30 0.16
N SER A 260 -8.37 -32.11 -0.62
CA SER A 260 -8.65 -31.83 -2.03
C SER A 260 -9.47 -30.55 -2.24
N LYS A 261 -9.34 -29.97 -3.43
CA LYS A 261 -10.35 -29.05 -3.97
C LYS A 261 -11.49 -29.89 -4.53
N GLU A 262 -12.56 -30.07 -3.75
CA GLU A 262 -13.81 -30.65 -4.24
C GLU A 262 -14.34 -29.80 -5.40
N SER A 263 -14.35 -30.36 -6.61
CA SER A 263 -14.99 -29.75 -7.78
C SER A 263 -16.50 -29.94 -7.68
N SER A 264 -17.24 -28.85 -7.51
CA SER A 264 -18.66 -28.85 -7.15
C SER A 264 -19.55 -29.65 -8.13
N GLN A 265 -20.18 -30.72 -7.63
CA GLN A 265 -21.46 -31.21 -8.14
C GLN A 265 -22.51 -31.07 -7.04
N ARG A 266 -23.74 -30.66 -7.41
CA ARG A 266 -24.79 -30.23 -6.48
C ARG A 266 -25.61 -31.40 -5.94
N ALA A 267 -26.06 -31.26 -4.69
CA ALA A 267 -27.29 -31.86 -4.17
C ALA A 267 -27.97 -30.84 -3.22
N HIS A 268 -29.29 -30.89 -3.11
CA HIS A 268 -30.13 -29.81 -2.57
C HIS A 268 -31.12 -30.34 -1.53
N VAL A 269 -31.19 -29.71 -0.35
CA VAL A 269 -32.31 -29.77 0.62
C VAL A 269 -32.38 -28.41 1.32
N GLU A 270 -33.58 -27.91 1.58
CA GLU A 270 -33.84 -26.54 2.08
C GLU A 270 -33.72 -26.44 3.64
N GLU A 271 -34.00 -25.32 4.33
CA GLU A 271 -35.36 -24.77 4.53
C GLU A 271 -35.41 -23.26 4.95
N LEU A 272 -36.26 -22.49 4.25
CA LEU A 272 -36.99 -21.24 4.61
C LEU A 272 -36.29 -19.93 5.12
N VAL A 273 -36.00 -19.03 4.17
CA VAL A 273 -36.62 -17.68 3.96
C VAL A 273 -36.85 -16.78 5.21
N THR A 274 -36.14 -15.64 5.37
CA THR A 274 -36.35 -14.30 4.75
C THR A 274 -35.06 -13.46 4.92
N SER A 275 -34.74 -12.40 4.15
CA SER A 275 -35.38 -11.68 3.03
C SER A 275 -34.31 -11.22 2.02
N ASP A 276 -34.72 -10.65 0.89
CA ASP A 276 -33.86 -10.47 -0.31
C ASP A 276 -32.72 -9.44 -0.19
N GLU A 277 -31.47 -9.93 -0.27
CA GLU A 277 -30.33 -9.25 -0.92
C GLU A 277 -29.61 -10.33 -1.74
N GLU A 278 -29.70 -10.27 -3.08
CA GLU A 278 -29.05 -11.23 -3.97
C GLU A 278 -27.53 -11.21 -3.80
N PHE A 279 -26.94 -12.36 -3.48
CA PHE A 279 -25.49 -12.53 -3.51
C PHE A 279 -25.07 -13.06 -4.88
N ASP A 280 -24.89 -12.12 -5.80
CA ASP A 280 -24.50 -12.35 -7.19
C ASP A 280 -23.10 -13.00 -7.30
N ASP A 281 -23.07 -14.27 -7.71
CA ASP A 281 -21.83 -15.03 -7.96
C ASP A 281 -20.97 -14.40 -9.08
N ASN A 282 -21.53 -13.59 -9.99
CA ASN A 282 -20.75 -12.93 -11.05
C ASN A 282 -19.74 -11.90 -10.51
N VAL A 283 -19.86 -11.43 -9.27
CA VAL A 283 -19.05 -10.29 -8.80
C VAL A 283 -17.56 -10.65 -8.63
N ASP A 284 -17.17 -11.92 -8.46
CA ASP A 284 -15.75 -12.29 -8.52
C ASP A 284 -15.22 -12.29 -9.96
N ASP A 285 -16.04 -12.69 -10.95
CA ASP A 285 -15.71 -12.61 -12.38
C ASP A 285 -15.64 -11.15 -12.87
N ASP A 286 -16.53 -10.25 -12.43
CA ASP A 286 -16.46 -8.82 -12.73
C ASP A 286 -15.20 -8.17 -12.14
N VAL A 287 -14.87 -8.51 -10.88
CA VAL A 287 -13.62 -8.06 -10.25
C VAL A 287 -12.41 -8.69 -10.96
N GLN A 288 -12.49 -9.93 -11.43
CA GLN A 288 -11.42 -10.56 -12.22
C GLN A 288 -11.28 -9.93 -13.61
N TRP A 289 -12.37 -9.50 -14.26
CA TRP A 289 -12.34 -8.75 -15.51
C TRP A 289 -11.60 -7.41 -15.32
N LEU A 290 -11.94 -6.67 -14.27
CA LEU A 290 -11.28 -5.40 -13.91
C LEU A 290 -9.79 -5.54 -13.60
N LYS A 291 -9.32 -6.69 -13.11
CA LYS A 291 -7.90 -6.97 -12.90
C LYS A 291 -7.10 -7.16 -14.19
N ASN A 292 -7.76 -7.59 -15.27
CA ASN A 292 -7.10 -7.96 -16.53
C ASN A 292 -7.35 -6.94 -17.65
N ASN A 293 -8.31 -6.02 -17.50
CA ASN A 293 -8.74 -5.11 -18.56
C ASN A 293 -8.78 -3.65 -18.08
N SER A 294 -8.40 -2.72 -18.96
CA SER A 294 -8.54 -1.27 -18.78
C SER A 294 -9.44 -0.60 -19.83
N LYS A 295 -10.03 -1.40 -20.75
CA LYS A 295 -10.86 -0.96 -21.88
C LYS A 295 -11.92 -2.03 -22.19
N PRO A 296 -13.09 -1.66 -22.76
CA PRO A 296 -13.54 -0.30 -23.06
C PRO A 296 -13.94 0.47 -21.79
N TRP A 297 -13.73 1.79 -21.78
CA TRP A 297 -13.91 2.62 -20.57
C TRP A 297 -15.33 2.58 -20.01
N ALA A 298 -16.36 2.51 -20.85
CA ALA A 298 -17.74 2.36 -20.40
C ALA A 298 -17.96 1.09 -19.56
N LYS A 299 -17.36 -0.05 -19.97
CA LYS A 299 -17.45 -1.31 -19.21
C LYS A 299 -16.60 -1.28 -17.94
N VAL A 300 -15.46 -0.57 -17.97
CA VAL A 300 -14.69 -0.28 -16.75
C VAL A 300 -15.56 0.47 -15.75
N LEU A 301 -16.21 1.57 -16.13
CA LEU A 301 -17.08 2.35 -15.24
C LEU A 301 -18.25 1.53 -14.68
N GLU A 302 -18.95 0.78 -15.55
CA GLU A 302 -20.07 -0.08 -15.19
C GLU A 302 -19.66 -1.13 -14.13
N LEU A 303 -18.59 -1.88 -14.39
CA LEU A 303 -18.10 -2.89 -13.46
C LEU A 303 -17.45 -2.26 -12.23
N TRP A 304 -16.83 -1.08 -12.33
CA TRP A 304 -16.27 -0.38 -11.18
C TRP A 304 -17.36 -0.04 -10.17
N ASP A 305 -18.49 0.54 -10.62
CA ASP A 305 -19.61 0.81 -9.74
C ASP A 305 -20.24 -0.47 -9.16
N LYS A 306 -20.53 -1.47 -10.01
CA LYS A 306 -21.10 -2.77 -9.58
C LYS A 306 -20.25 -3.45 -8.51
N THR A 307 -18.92 -3.44 -8.68
CA THR A 307 -17.98 -4.12 -7.77
C THR A 307 -17.55 -3.30 -6.55
N SER A 308 -17.94 -2.02 -6.47
CA SER A 308 -17.47 -1.05 -5.46
C SER A 308 -17.56 -1.54 -4.00
N LYS A 309 -18.73 -1.99 -3.55
CA LYS A 309 -18.97 -2.57 -2.21
C LYS A 309 -17.92 -3.63 -1.87
N ASN A 310 -17.70 -4.59 -2.77
CA ASN A 310 -16.78 -5.71 -2.56
C ASN A 310 -15.30 -5.32 -2.68
N ARG A 311 -14.93 -4.44 -3.62
CA ARG A 311 -13.54 -3.94 -3.76
C ARG A 311 -13.11 -3.13 -2.52
N LEU A 312 -13.95 -2.19 -2.08
CA LEU A 312 -13.66 -1.28 -0.98
C LEU A 312 -13.69 -2.01 0.38
N GLU A 313 -14.63 -2.93 0.60
CA GLU A 313 -14.56 -3.81 1.77
C GLU A 313 -13.30 -4.70 1.77
N SER A 314 -12.90 -5.23 0.61
CA SER A 314 -11.68 -6.04 0.47
C SER A 314 -10.42 -5.23 0.76
N LEU A 315 -10.32 -4.01 0.24
CA LEU A 315 -9.20 -3.08 0.45
C LEU A 315 -8.97 -2.85 1.95
N LYS A 316 -10.02 -2.39 2.66
CA LYS A 316 -10.01 -2.08 4.09
C LYS A 316 -9.77 -3.31 4.96
N LYS A 317 -10.49 -4.42 4.72
CA LYS A 317 -10.36 -5.65 5.52
C LYS A 317 -8.99 -6.34 5.41
N LYS A 318 -8.23 -6.08 4.35
CA LYS A 318 -6.90 -6.66 4.11
C LYS A 318 -5.74 -5.73 4.48
N GLY A 319 -5.99 -4.44 4.71
CA GLY A 319 -4.93 -3.43 4.86
C GLY A 319 -4.05 -3.35 3.61
N THR A 320 -4.67 -3.35 2.43
CA THR A 320 -3.95 -3.51 1.15
C THR A 320 -3.10 -2.28 0.86
N ALA A 321 -1.80 -2.46 0.62
CA ALA A 321 -0.90 -1.35 0.30
C ALA A 321 -1.30 -0.67 -1.03
N VAL A 322 -1.22 0.68 -1.06
CA VAL A 322 -1.72 1.51 -2.18
C VAL A 322 -1.11 1.11 -3.53
N HIS A 323 0.19 0.85 -3.61
CA HIS A 323 0.82 0.37 -4.85
C HIS A 323 0.18 -0.94 -5.34
N PHE A 324 0.00 -1.92 -4.46
CA PHE A 324 -0.59 -3.21 -4.81
C PHE A 324 -2.05 -3.08 -5.27
N TYR A 325 -2.83 -2.16 -4.70
CA TYR A 325 -4.19 -1.87 -5.18
C TYR A 325 -4.19 -1.19 -6.56
N MET A 326 -3.23 -0.28 -6.82
CA MET A 326 -3.02 0.31 -8.16
C MET A 326 -2.49 -0.69 -9.19
N ASP A 327 -1.72 -1.69 -8.75
CA ASP A 327 -1.22 -2.80 -9.59
C ASP A 327 -2.32 -3.81 -9.92
N LEU A 328 -3.25 -4.07 -8.98
CA LEU A 328 -4.36 -4.99 -9.16
C LEU A 328 -5.34 -4.56 -10.27
N PHE A 329 -5.46 -3.27 -10.57
CA PHE A 329 -6.48 -2.75 -11.49
C PHE A 329 -5.87 -1.87 -12.58
N PRO A 330 -5.53 -2.43 -13.77
CA PRO A 330 -4.86 -1.70 -14.86
C PRO A 330 -5.57 -0.42 -15.32
N ALA A 331 -6.89 -0.32 -15.12
CA ALA A 331 -7.66 0.90 -15.38
C ALA A 331 -7.19 2.11 -14.55
N LEU A 332 -6.72 1.90 -13.31
CA LEU A 332 -6.17 2.96 -12.45
C LEU A 332 -4.87 3.54 -13.02
N LYS A 333 -4.12 2.79 -13.84
CA LYS A 333 -2.89 3.26 -14.49
C LYS A 333 -3.12 4.09 -15.75
N THR A 334 -4.38 4.34 -16.13
CA THR A 334 -4.72 5.21 -17.27
C THR A 334 -4.83 6.68 -16.82
N PRO A 335 -4.72 7.68 -17.73
CA PRO A 335 -4.87 9.10 -17.37
C PRO A 335 -6.19 9.43 -16.65
N ASN A 336 -7.26 8.67 -16.94
CA ASN A 336 -8.58 8.84 -16.32
C ASN A 336 -8.74 8.02 -15.02
N GLY A 337 -7.70 7.31 -14.56
CA GLY A 337 -7.77 6.40 -13.41
C GLY A 337 -8.22 7.06 -12.10
N TYR A 338 -7.92 8.36 -11.92
CA TYR A 338 -8.39 9.12 -10.77
C TYR A 338 -9.92 9.26 -10.69
N LEU A 339 -10.64 9.23 -11.82
CA LEU A 339 -12.11 9.28 -11.85
C LEU A 339 -12.73 8.04 -11.19
N LEU A 340 -12.04 6.90 -11.24
CA LEU A 340 -12.47 5.67 -10.56
C LEU A 340 -12.32 5.79 -9.03
N LEU A 341 -11.32 6.53 -8.56
CA LEU A 341 -11.13 6.86 -7.14
C LEU A 341 -12.14 7.92 -6.67
N GLU A 342 -12.49 8.88 -7.52
CA GLU A 342 -13.56 9.84 -7.26
C GLU A 342 -14.95 9.15 -7.21
N LEU A 343 -15.22 8.19 -8.08
CA LEU A 343 -16.43 7.35 -8.00
C LEU A 343 -16.48 6.53 -6.71
N ASP A 344 -15.39 5.86 -6.34
CA ASP A 344 -15.30 5.13 -5.07
C ASP A 344 -15.49 6.06 -3.85
N PHE A 345 -14.92 7.27 -3.87
CA PHE A 345 -15.15 8.28 -2.84
C PHE A 345 -16.63 8.68 -2.76
N ASN A 346 -17.25 9.02 -3.89
CA ASN A 346 -18.66 9.43 -3.94
C ASN A 346 -19.60 8.28 -3.54
N LYS A 347 -19.21 7.01 -3.77
CA LYS A 347 -19.93 5.82 -3.26
C LYS A 347 -19.81 5.69 -1.74
N MET A 348 -18.64 6.01 -1.17
CA MET A 348 -18.42 5.99 0.29
C MET A 348 -19.04 7.18 1.03
N TYR A 349 -19.07 8.36 0.41
CA TYR A 349 -19.52 9.61 1.04
C TYR A 349 -20.41 10.44 0.09
N PRO A 350 -21.66 10.01 -0.19
CA PRO A 350 -22.51 10.61 -1.24
C PRO A 350 -22.82 12.11 -1.05
N THR A 351 -22.80 12.60 0.19
CA THR A 351 -23.06 14.02 0.52
C THR A 351 -21.79 14.87 0.59
N SER A 352 -20.60 14.27 0.47
CA SER A 352 -19.31 14.96 0.66
C SER A 352 -18.63 15.38 -0.66
N GLY A 353 -19.06 14.84 -1.81
CA GLY A 353 -18.38 14.98 -3.11
C GLY A 353 -18.04 16.40 -3.59
N MET A 354 -18.79 17.42 -3.16
CA MET A 354 -18.59 18.82 -3.53
C MET A 354 -18.22 19.74 -2.34
N LYS A 355 -18.05 19.21 -1.13
CA LYS A 355 -17.93 20.02 0.10
C LYS A 355 -16.80 21.04 0.09
N LEU A 356 -15.63 20.71 -0.47
CA LEU A 356 -14.52 21.67 -0.54
C LEU A 356 -14.86 22.91 -1.38
N TYR A 357 -15.68 22.76 -2.43
CA TYR A 357 -16.15 23.87 -3.26
C TYR A 357 -17.22 24.71 -2.52
N THR A 358 -18.19 24.06 -1.86
CA THR A 358 -19.30 24.76 -1.19
C THR A 358 -18.87 25.48 0.09
N GLU A 359 -17.88 24.95 0.80
CA GLU A 359 -17.38 25.52 2.07
C GLU A 359 -16.22 26.50 1.89
N LEU A 360 -15.72 26.70 0.67
CA LEU A 360 -14.54 27.53 0.38
C LEU A 360 -14.65 28.95 0.95
N SER A 361 -15.82 29.58 0.88
CA SER A 361 -16.09 30.91 1.44
C SER A 361 -15.95 30.92 2.97
N ASN A 362 -16.63 29.99 3.64
CA ASN A 362 -16.59 29.79 5.10
C ASN A 362 -15.15 29.52 5.57
N LEU A 363 -14.44 28.64 4.87
CA LEU A 363 -13.05 28.28 5.12
C LEU A 363 -12.12 29.49 4.98
N THR A 364 -12.27 30.28 3.91
CA THR A 364 -11.50 31.51 3.67
C THR A 364 -11.71 32.52 4.80
N ALA A 365 -12.97 32.76 5.19
CA ALA A 365 -13.32 33.69 6.26
C ALA A 365 -12.77 33.23 7.62
N PHE A 366 -12.84 31.93 7.92
CA PHE A 366 -12.29 31.35 9.15
C PHE A 366 -10.77 31.44 9.22
N ILE A 367 -10.06 31.06 8.16
CA ILE A 367 -8.59 31.13 8.08
C ILE A 367 -8.14 32.58 8.26
N LYS A 368 -8.76 33.54 7.56
CA LYS A 368 -8.47 34.98 7.73
C LYS A 368 -8.83 35.53 9.12
N LYS A 369 -9.78 34.92 9.84
CA LYS A 369 -10.10 35.28 11.24
C LYS A 369 -9.12 34.68 12.25
N LYS A 370 -8.47 33.56 11.91
CA LYS A 370 -7.54 32.85 12.79
C LYS A 370 -6.08 33.26 12.63
N ILE A 371 -5.67 33.76 11.46
CA ILE A 371 -4.32 34.29 11.26
C ILE A 371 -4.22 35.71 11.85
N THR A 372 -3.48 35.84 12.94
CA THR A 372 -3.25 37.11 13.66
C THR A 372 -2.13 37.95 13.08
N ILE A 373 -1.25 37.37 12.25
CA ILE A 373 -0.16 38.09 11.59
C ILE A 373 -0.70 38.71 10.30
N GLU A 374 -0.92 40.02 10.31
CA GLU A 374 -1.58 40.72 9.20
C GLU A 374 -0.88 40.54 7.86
N LYS A 375 0.46 40.40 7.83
CA LYS A 375 1.23 40.08 6.62
C LYS A 375 0.88 38.71 6.02
N GLU A 376 0.74 37.66 6.85
CA GLU A 376 0.33 36.34 6.34
C GLU A 376 -1.15 36.37 5.93
N ARG A 377 -1.99 37.12 6.66
CA ARG A 377 -3.42 37.28 6.37
C ARG A 377 -3.68 37.98 5.03
N SER A 378 -3.01 39.10 4.77
CA SER A 378 -3.14 39.84 3.51
C SER A 378 -2.52 39.08 2.33
N SER A 379 -1.49 38.24 2.58
CA SER A 379 -0.91 37.36 1.55
C SER A 379 -1.89 36.33 0.95
N ILE A 380 -3.08 36.15 1.54
CA ILE A 380 -4.16 35.34 0.96
C ILE A 380 -4.85 36.06 -0.21
N ASP A 381 -4.98 37.38 -0.15
CA ASP A 381 -5.64 38.20 -1.18
C ASP A 381 -4.67 38.78 -2.22
N ASP A 382 -3.37 38.74 -1.92
CA ASP A 382 -2.18 39.13 -2.71
C ASP A 382 -2.02 38.29 -4.00
N CYS A 383 -3.03 38.22 -4.85
CA CYS A 383 -2.90 37.57 -6.15
C CYS A 383 -3.97 38.07 -7.15
N SER A 384 -3.69 37.93 -8.43
CA SER A 384 -4.54 38.41 -9.52
C SER A 384 -5.64 37.43 -9.91
N THR A 385 -5.41 36.12 -9.77
CA THR A 385 -6.30 35.06 -10.29
C THR A 385 -7.27 34.51 -9.23
N PRO A 386 -8.50 34.09 -9.61
CA PRO A 386 -9.41 33.43 -8.68
C PRO A 386 -8.84 32.15 -8.06
N ASP A 387 -8.07 31.37 -8.82
CA ASP A 387 -7.49 30.10 -8.34
C ASP A 387 -6.28 30.33 -7.44
N GLY A 388 -5.43 31.33 -7.72
CA GLY A 388 -4.35 31.73 -6.82
C GLY A 388 -4.86 32.07 -5.42
N LYS A 389 -6.02 32.72 -5.28
CA LYS A 389 -6.63 33.02 -3.96
C LYS A 389 -7.11 31.76 -3.24
N LYS A 390 -7.65 30.78 -3.97
CA LYS A 390 -8.00 29.46 -3.40
C LYS A 390 -6.76 28.75 -2.89
N ILE A 391 -5.69 28.72 -3.70
CA ILE A 391 -4.44 28.04 -3.37
C ILE A 391 -3.70 28.73 -2.22
N ARG A 392 -3.61 30.06 -2.20
CA ARG A 392 -3.06 30.82 -1.07
C ARG A 392 -3.88 30.61 0.21
N THR A 393 -5.21 30.57 0.12
CA THR A 393 -6.09 30.22 1.26
C THR A 393 -5.78 28.82 1.81
N LEU A 394 -5.70 27.81 0.94
CA LEU A 394 -5.46 26.42 1.35
C LEU A 394 -4.02 26.20 1.86
N LEU A 395 -3.02 26.85 1.26
CA LEU A 395 -1.64 26.84 1.77
C LEU A 395 -1.55 27.53 3.15
N ALA A 396 -2.34 28.58 3.39
CA ALA A 396 -2.43 29.27 4.67
C ALA A 396 -3.06 28.41 5.79
N LEU A 397 -3.74 27.31 5.48
CA LEU A 397 -4.20 26.33 6.49
C LEU A 397 -3.04 25.77 7.34
N ASN A 398 -1.85 25.62 6.75
CA ASN A 398 -0.61 25.21 7.43
C ASN A 398 -0.13 26.19 8.52
N LEU A 399 -0.73 27.39 8.62
CA LEU A 399 -0.44 28.35 9.70
C LEU A 399 -1.27 28.07 10.96
N LEU A 400 -2.39 27.35 10.84
CA LEU A 400 -3.29 27.08 11.96
C LEU A 400 -2.79 25.95 12.89
N PHE A 401 -1.82 25.16 12.43
CA PHE A 401 -1.32 23.99 13.15
C PHE A 401 0.17 24.08 13.48
N THR A 402 0.57 23.46 14.59
CA THR A 402 1.97 23.31 14.97
C THR A 402 2.56 22.06 14.31
N VAL A 403 3.70 22.21 13.64
CA VAL A 403 4.44 21.07 13.06
C VAL A 403 4.96 20.15 14.17
N VAL A 404 4.74 18.84 14.01
CA VAL A 404 5.02 17.80 15.03
C VAL A 404 6.20 16.94 14.60
N THR A 405 7.06 16.58 15.56
CA THR A 405 8.19 15.65 15.33
C THR A 405 7.71 14.23 15.04
N VAL A 406 8.13 13.70 13.91
CA VAL A 406 8.04 12.29 13.49
C VAL A 406 9.18 11.52 14.15
N TRP A 407 8.88 10.37 14.75
CA TRP A 407 9.86 9.53 15.45
C TRP A 407 10.01 8.17 14.78
N LYS A 408 11.24 7.66 14.70
CA LYS A 408 11.57 6.36 14.12
C LYS A 408 12.59 5.66 15.03
N LYS A 409 12.09 4.77 15.91
CA LYS A 409 12.84 4.18 17.05
C LYS A 409 13.36 5.27 18.02
N LYS A 410 14.11 4.89 19.06
CA LYS A 410 14.52 5.78 20.17
C LYS A 410 15.61 6.82 19.85
N GLN A 411 16.05 6.96 18.59
CA GLN A 411 17.18 7.84 18.22
C GLN A 411 17.00 8.66 16.94
N GLU A 412 16.26 8.19 15.92
CA GLU A 412 16.02 8.99 14.71
C GLU A 412 14.73 9.80 14.83
N GLN A 413 14.87 11.14 14.74
CA GLN A 413 13.76 12.09 14.74
C GLN A 413 13.80 12.96 13.48
N TRP A 414 12.62 13.27 12.94
CA TRP A 414 12.42 14.28 11.90
C TRP A 414 11.36 15.25 12.39
N ARG A 415 11.75 16.50 12.59
CA ARG A 415 10.80 17.59 12.76
C ARG A 415 10.67 18.29 11.41
N PRO A 416 9.54 18.17 10.69
CA PRO A 416 9.38 18.87 9.43
C PRO A 416 9.46 20.39 9.63
N SER A 417 9.83 21.11 8.58
CA SER A 417 9.69 22.56 8.54
C SER A 417 8.25 22.95 8.16
N ARG A 418 7.86 24.21 8.37
CA ARG A 418 6.56 24.72 7.85
C ARG A 418 6.49 24.65 6.32
N GLN A 419 7.62 24.76 5.64
CA GLN A 419 7.71 24.64 4.19
C GLN A 419 7.48 23.18 3.75
N GLU A 420 8.06 22.22 4.46
CA GLU A 420 7.82 20.78 4.21
C GLU A 420 6.35 20.39 4.45
N SER A 421 5.68 20.95 5.47
CA SER A 421 4.24 20.78 5.65
C SER A 421 3.43 21.37 4.49
N ARG A 422 3.73 22.61 4.06
CA ARG A 422 3.09 23.26 2.90
C ARG A 422 3.25 22.41 1.64
N GLU A 423 4.46 21.95 1.33
CA GLU A 423 4.77 21.11 0.16
C GLU A 423 4.17 19.69 0.24
N ALA A 424 3.99 19.14 1.43
CA ALA A 424 3.32 17.86 1.63
C ALA A 424 1.80 17.95 1.49
N PHE A 425 1.23 19.15 1.66
CA PHE A 425 -0.18 19.43 1.41
C PHE A 425 -0.43 19.75 -0.07
N LEU A 426 0.40 20.61 -0.66
CA LEU A 426 0.42 20.92 -2.08
C LEU A 426 1.85 21.26 -2.51
N LEU A 427 2.43 20.42 -3.37
CA LEU A 427 3.77 20.64 -3.91
C LEU A 427 3.70 21.65 -5.07
N PHE A 428 4.33 22.81 -4.90
CA PHE A 428 4.51 23.79 -5.98
C PHE A 428 5.93 23.71 -6.54
N VAL A 429 6.06 23.65 -7.87
CA VAL A 429 7.35 23.55 -8.57
C VAL A 429 7.35 24.44 -9.81
N LYS A 430 8.52 24.99 -10.17
CA LYS A 430 8.61 26.01 -11.24
C LYS A 430 8.53 25.41 -12.64
N THR A 431 9.18 24.27 -12.85
CA THR A 431 9.24 23.59 -14.15
C THR A 431 8.87 22.11 -14.02
N THR A 432 8.53 21.48 -15.15
CA THR A 432 8.28 20.03 -15.20
C THR A 432 9.53 19.21 -14.84
N SER A 433 10.73 19.71 -15.16
CA SER A 433 12.02 19.07 -14.86
C SER A 433 12.35 18.99 -13.37
N ASP A 434 11.81 19.87 -12.55
CA ASP A 434 12.13 19.94 -11.11
C ASP A 434 11.38 18.88 -10.28
N ILE A 435 10.31 18.31 -10.84
CA ILE A 435 9.34 17.48 -10.10
C ILE A 435 9.92 16.12 -9.75
N GLU A 436 10.49 15.40 -10.71
CA GLU A 436 11.02 14.06 -10.47
C GLU A 436 12.19 14.06 -9.46
N PRO A 437 13.19 14.97 -9.56
CA PRO A 437 14.17 15.18 -8.49
C PRO A 437 13.54 15.47 -7.13
N THR A 438 12.54 16.36 -7.07
CA THR A 438 11.90 16.76 -5.81
C THR A 438 11.07 15.63 -5.20
N LEU A 439 10.33 14.87 -6.01
CA LEU A 439 9.60 13.68 -5.56
C LEU A 439 10.55 12.59 -5.10
N ASN A 440 11.68 12.38 -5.77
CA ASN A 440 12.64 11.35 -5.37
C ASN A 440 13.32 11.70 -4.04
N LEU A 441 13.74 12.96 -3.83
CA LEU A 441 14.21 13.45 -2.52
C LEU A 441 13.14 13.30 -1.41
N ARG A 442 11.86 13.53 -1.75
CA ARG A 442 10.73 13.31 -0.81
C ARG A 442 10.52 11.81 -0.53
N LYS A 443 10.59 10.93 -1.54
CA LYS A 443 10.51 9.46 -1.39
C LYS A 443 11.64 8.94 -0.50
N GLU A 444 12.89 9.31 -0.77
CA GLU A 444 14.07 8.94 0.03
C GLU A 444 13.90 9.34 1.50
N LYS A 445 13.46 10.59 1.76
CA LYS A 445 13.21 11.09 3.11
C LYS A 445 12.12 10.28 3.82
N TYR A 446 11.03 9.95 3.13
CA TYR A 446 9.97 9.11 3.67
C TYR A 446 10.46 7.71 4.00
N ILE A 447 11.20 7.07 3.09
CA ILE A 447 11.82 5.74 3.27
C ILE A 447 12.77 5.77 4.49
N LYS A 448 13.58 6.82 4.65
CA LYS A 448 14.46 7.01 5.81
C LYS A 448 13.69 6.97 7.14
N TYR A 449 12.43 7.41 7.20
CA TYR A 449 11.60 7.35 8.41
C TYR A 449 10.58 6.20 8.44
N GLY A 450 10.69 5.23 7.51
CA GLY A 450 9.79 4.08 7.44
C GLY A 450 8.36 4.45 7.03
N LYS A 451 8.24 5.39 6.09
CA LYS A 451 6.99 5.90 5.52
C LYS A 451 7.02 5.78 4.00
N ASN A 452 5.85 5.84 3.37
CA ASN A 452 5.67 5.86 1.91
C ASN A 452 5.05 7.21 1.52
N LEU A 453 5.49 7.83 0.42
CA LEU A 453 5.07 9.19 0.03
C LEU A 453 3.56 9.28 -0.31
N GLY A 454 2.95 8.18 -0.74
CA GLY A 454 1.50 8.05 -0.90
C GLY A 454 0.94 8.84 -2.09
N VAL A 455 -0.11 9.63 -1.81
CA VAL A 455 -0.74 10.56 -2.76
C VAL A 455 -0.10 11.95 -2.58
N GLN A 456 0.22 12.64 -3.66
CA GLN A 456 0.67 14.03 -3.65
C GLN A 456 -0.17 14.87 -4.62
N ALA A 457 -0.66 16.03 -4.18
CA ALA A 457 -1.16 17.08 -5.08
C ALA A 457 0.03 17.94 -5.51
N VAL A 458 0.16 18.21 -6.82
CA VAL A 458 1.29 18.94 -7.40
C VAL A 458 0.79 20.00 -8.38
N ILE A 459 1.37 21.19 -8.36
CA ILE A 459 1.11 22.28 -9.31
C ILE A 459 2.40 22.83 -9.90
N ILE A 460 2.38 23.15 -11.19
CA ILE A 460 3.53 23.67 -11.94
C ILE A 460 3.21 25.07 -12.45
N GLY A 461 4.05 26.06 -12.14
CA GLY A 461 3.86 27.44 -12.60
C GLY A 461 5.07 28.32 -12.31
N ALA A 462 5.15 29.49 -12.96
CA ALA A 462 6.20 30.46 -12.61
C ALA A 462 6.05 30.96 -11.17
N ASP A 463 4.80 31.09 -10.74
CA ASP A 463 4.31 31.52 -9.43
C ASP A 463 2.87 30.97 -9.22
N LEU A 464 2.16 31.46 -8.19
CA LEU A 464 0.80 31.00 -7.83
C LEU A 464 -0.35 31.67 -8.61
N ASP A 465 -0.08 32.68 -9.45
CA ASP A 465 -1.03 33.21 -10.43
C ASP A 465 -0.77 32.62 -11.82
N CYS A 466 0.49 32.35 -12.17
CA CYS A 466 0.90 31.77 -13.45
C CYS A 466 1.03 30.23 -13.39
N ILE A 467 0.00 29.54 -12.88
CA ILE A 467 -0.03 28.07 -12.82
C ILE A 467 -0.42 27.49 -14.18
N LYS A 468 0.43 26.62 -14.73
CA LYS A 468 0.34 26.02 -16.06
C LYS A 468 -0.26 24.61 -16.07
N TYR A 469 0.04 23.80 -15.05
CA TYR A 469 -0.45 22.42 -14.94
C TYR A 469 -0.77 22.06 -13.49
N SER A 470 -1.70 21.12 -13.31
CA SER A 470 -2.07 20.56 -12.00
C SER A 470 -2.15 19.04 -12.09
N TYR A 471 -1.55 18.35 -11.14
CA TYR A 471 -1.46 16.89 -11.11
C TYR A 471 -1.85 16.32 -9.74
N VAL A 472 -2.42 15.12 -9.75
CA VAL A 472 -2.39 14.22 -8.60
C VAL A 472 -1.47 13.06 -8.96
N ILE A 473 -0.48 12.79 -8.11
CA ILE A 473 0.51 11.74 -8.33
C ILE A 473 0.33 10.69 -7.23
N ILE A 474 0.25 9.41 -7.62
CA ILE A 474 0.04 8.30 -6.69
C ILE A 474 1.03 7.17 -7.01
N ASN A 475 1.95 6.92 -6.07
CA ASN A 475 3.20 6.18 -6.29
C ASN A 475 4.04 6.84 -7.41
N ASP A 476 3.82 6.41 -8.66
CA ASP A 476 4.53 6.86 -9.87
C ASP A 476 3.56 7.12 -11.04
N ILE A 477 2.24 7.06 -10.79
CA ILE A 477 1.19 7.34 -11.78
C ILE A 477 0.80 8.81 -11.66
N TRP A 478 0.74 9.52 -12.79
CA TRP A 478 0.41 10.94 -12.88
C TRP A 478 -0.98 11.12 -13.50
N TYR A 479 -1.85 11.87 -12.81
CA TYR A 479 -3.17 12.25 -13.30
C TYR A 479 -3.22 13.77 -13.49
N GLU A 480 -3.34 14.23 -14.74
CA GLU A 480 -3.55 15.67 -15.01
C GLU A 480 -5.00 16.05 -14.69
N VAL A 481 -5.19 17.20 -14.04
CA VAL A 481 -6.49 17.73 -13.65
C VAL A 481 -6.62 19.21 -13.97
N GLU A 482 -7.84 19.64 -14.22
CA GLU A 482 -8.15 20.91 -14.88
C GLU A 482 -7.83 22.16 -14.05
N THR A 483 -7.72 22.05 -12.72
CA THR A 483 -7.39 23.18 -11.84
C THR A 483 -6.53 22.77 -10.64
N PRO A 484 -5.73 23.71 -10.08
CA PRO A 484 -5.01 23.54 -8.83
C PRO A 484 -5.91 23.10 -7.66
N PHE A 485 -7.14 23.64 -7.63
CA PHE A 485 -8.12 23.34 -6.60
C PHE A 485 -8.64 21.90 -6.71
N LYS A 486 -8.91 21.43 -7.94
CA LYS A 486 -9.30 20.05 -8.20
C LYS A 486 -8.18 19.06 -7.87
N ALA A 487 -6.90 19.43 -7.99
CA ALA A 487 -5.80 18.56 -7.54
C ALA A 487 -5.85 18.26 -6.04
N ILE A 488 -6.18 19.26 -5.21
CA ILE A 488 -6.31 19.07 -3.75
C ILE A 488 -7.54 18.20 -3.41
N ASP A 489 -8.67 18.47 -4.07
CA ASP A 489 -9.91 17.72 -3.91
C ASP A 489 -9.77 16.25 -4.34
N ILE A 490 -9.22 15.99 -5.53
CA ILE A 490 -8.96 14.64 -6.03
C ILE A 490 -7.89 13.93 -5.20
N ALA A 491 -6.86 14.62 -4.69
CA ALA A 491 -5.90 14.02 -3.76
C ALA A 491 -6.57 13.58 -2.44
N PHE A 492 -7.44 14.41 -1.85
CA PHE A 492 -8.23 14.03 -0.68
C PHE A 492 -9.13 12.81 -0.96
N LYS A 493 -9.90 12.87 -2.05
CA LYS A 493 -10.81 11.80 -2.49
C LYS A 493 -10.05 10.49 -2.72
N ALA A 494 -8.92 10.55 -3.41
CA ALA A 494 -8.04 9.41 -3.66
C ALA A 494 -7.46 8.82 -2.37
N MET A 495 -6.99 9.64 -1.42
CA MET A 495 -6.49 9.12 -0.13
C MET A 495 -7.57 8.37 0.65
N GLN A 496 -8.81 8.87 0.63
CA GLN A 496 -9.94 8.20 1.29
C GLN A 496 -10.39 6.92 0.55
N ALA A 497 -10.47 6.95 -0.79
CA ALA A 497 -10.84 5.78 -1.61
C ALA A 497 -9.78 4.66 -1.58
N LEU A 498 -8.51 5.01 -1.43
CA LEU A 498 -7.37 4.08 -1.35
C LEU A 498 -7.06 3.61 0.08
N ASP A 499 -7.82 4.04 1.10
CA ASP A 499 -7.56 3.77 2.52
C ASP A 499 -6.14 4.21 2.97
N SER A 500 -5.63 5.28 2.36
CA SER A 500 -4.26 5.77 2.51
C SER A 500 -4.11 6.70 3.72
N THR A 501 -3.02 6.52 4.47
CA THR A 501 -2.59 7.49 5.48
C THR A 501 -2.24 8.84 4.84
N TYR A 502 -2.60 9.94 5.49
CA TYR A 502 -2.20 11.29 5.08
C TYR A 502 -0.68 11.54 5.23
N PRO A 503 -0.08 12.43 4.41
CA PRO A 503 1.29 12.90 4.58
C PRO A 503 1.54 13.43 6.00
N ILE A 504 2.60 12.95 6.67
CA ILE A 504 2.76 13.10 8.13
C ILE A 504 3.07 14.54 8.57
N GLU A 505 3.68 15.34 7.69
CA GLU A 505 3.99 16.75 7.88
C GLU A 505 2.73 17.61 8.00
N CYS A 506 1.67 17.28 7.25
CA CYS A 506 0.42 18.04 7.15
C CYS A 506 -0.85 17.20 7.44
N ALA A 507 -0.72 16.08 8.15
CA ALA A 507 -1.85 15.20 8.46
C ALA A 507 -2.98 15.88 9.24
N ARG A 508 -2.70 16.97 9.95
CA ARG A 508 -3.66 17.73 10.78
C ARG A 508 -4.52 18.66 9.93
N GLU A 509 -3.92 19.25 8.92
CA GLU A 509 -4.52 20.05 7.86
C GLU A 509 -5.52 19.16 7.08
N TRP A 510 -5.09 17.95 6.70
CA TRP A 510 -5.97 16.96 6.07
C TRP A 510 -7.09 16.46 6.99
N LEU A 511 -6.83 16.16 8.27
CA LEU A 511 -7.88 15.79 9.24
C LEU A 511 -8.88 16.95 9.48
N PHE A 512 -8.42 18.19 9.48
CA PHE A 512 -9.27 19.37 9.59
C PHE A 512 -10.20 19.50 8.38
N LEU A 513 -9.68 19.31 7.15
CA LEU A 513 -10.54 19.24 5.96
C LEU A 513 -11.50 18.05 6.05
N GLN A 514 -11.02 16.87 6.46
CA GLN A 514 -11.83 15.65 6.59
C GLN A 514 -13.07 15.89 7.46
N ARG A 515 -12.88 16.34 8.70
CA ARG A 515 -13.96 16.47 9.70
C ARG A 515 -14.70 17.80 9.64
N GLY A 516 -14.01 18.90 9.32
CA GLY A 516 -14.58 20.25 9.33
C GLY A 516 -15.26 20.62 8.01
N VAL A 517 -14.66 20.25 6.88
CA VAL A 517 -15.14 20.62 5.53
C VAL A 517 -15.94 19.49 4.90
N TYR A 518 -15.36 18.30 4.74
CA TYR A 518 -16.03 17.16 4.11
C TYR A 518 -17.03 16.43 5.05
N GLU A 519 -17.03 16.75 6.35
CA GLU A 519 -17.89 16.16 7.40
C GLU A 519 -17.69 14.63 7.61
N ILE A 520 -16.52 14.12 7.21
CA ILE A 520 -16.13 12.70 7.30
C ILE A 520 -15.35 12.43 8.60
N THR A 521 -15.70 11.35 9.29
CA THR A 521 -15.00 10.82 10.47
C THR A 521 -14.60 9.36 10.22
N THR A 522 -13.38 8.95 10.60
CA THR A 522 -12.86 7.59 10.39
C THR A 522 -12.26 6.96 11.66
N SER A 523 -11.95 5.67 11.60
CA SER A 523 -11.21 4.94 12.64
C SER A 523 -9.74 5.38 12.80
N HIS A 524 -9.19 6.12 11.84
CA HIS A 524 -7.81 6.60 11.82
C HIS A 524 -7.65 8.02 12.38
N ASP A 525 -8.76 8.75 12.55
CA ASP A 525 -8.77 10.12 13.08
C ASP A 525 -8.03 10.22 14.43
N LYS A 526 -8.13 9.17 15.26
CA LYS A 526 -7.47 9.02 16.56
C LYS A 526 -5.94 9.10 16.50
N ASP A 527 -5.34 8.69 15.37
CA ASP A 527 -3.88 8.57 15.21
C ASP A 527 -3.23 9.94 14.89
N ILE A 528 -4.07 10.94 14.57
CA ILE A 528 -3.70 12.32 14.23
C ILE A 528 -4.29 13.33 15.24
N SER A 529 -5.46 13.00 15.80
CA SER A 529 -6.23 13.83 16.73
C SER A 529 -5.43 14.21 17.97
N ASN A 530 -5.47 15.50 18.31
CA ASN A 530 -5.02 16.03 19.58
C ASN A 530 -5.89 17.23 19.95
N PRO A 531 -5.91 17.68 21.23
CA PRO A 531 -6.85 18.70 21.69
C PRO A 531 -6.84 20.01 20.88
N LYS A 532 -5.68 20.43 20.33
CA LYS A 532 -5.60 21.66 19.51
C LYS A 532 -6.27 21.51 18.15
N VAL A 533 -6.13 20.34 17.52
CA VAL A 533 -6.75 20.04 16.21
C VAL A 533 -8.25 19.86 16.38
N LEU A 534 -8.68 19.16 17.42
CA LEU A 534 -10.10 18.98 17.74
C LEU A 534 -10.77 20.33 18.07
N ALA A 535 -10.13 21.18 18.87
CA ALA A 535 -10.63 22.52 19.14
C ALA A 535 -10.75 23.36 17.85
N MET A 536 -9.75 23.35 16.97
CA MET A 536 -9.81 24.08 15.69
C MET A 536 -10.97 23.61 14.79
N ILE A 537 -11.23 22.29 14.75
CA ILE A 537 -12.37 21.70 14.03
C ILE A 537 -13.70 22.16 14.65
N GLU A 538 -13.84 22.09 15.98
CA GLU A 538 -15.05 22.58 16.66
C GLU A 538 -15.28 24.07 16.46
N GLU A 539 -14.23 24.89 16.52
CA GLU A 539 -14.30 26.33 16.27
C GLU A 539 -14.73 26.63 14.82
N TYR A 540 -14.27 25.84 13.84
CA TYR A 540 -14.72 25.96 12.45
C TYR A 540 -16.19 25.58 12.29
N LEU A 541 -16.63 24.46 12.89
CA LEU A 541 -18.02 24.02 12.82
C LEU A 541 -18.97 25.03 13.50
N LYS A 542 -18.58 25.59 14.65
CA LYS A 542 -19.31 26.67 15.33
C LYS A 542 -19.35 27.97 14.52
N PHE A 543 -18.27 28.31 13.82
CA PHE A 543 -18.22 29.46 12.93
C PHE A 543 -19.13 29.28 11.70
N LYS A 544 -19.10 28.10 11.09
CA LYS A 544 -19.96 27.69 9.97
C LYS A 544 -21.45 27.74 10.36
N SER A 545 -21.83 27.16 11.49
CA SER A 545 -23.24 27.16 11.93
C SER A 545 -23.78 28.56 12.20
N LEU A 546 -22.93 29.49 12.69
CA LEU A 546 -23.33 30.89 12.88
C LEU A 546 -23.59 31.59 11.53
N LEU A 547 -22.73 31.38 10.52
CA LEU A 547 -22.93 31.94 9.17
C LEU A 547 -24.12 31.33 8.43
N GLN A 548 -24.57 30.12 8.81
CA GLN A 548 -25.78 29.48 8.27
C GLN A 548 -27.06 29.88 9.04
N SER A 549 -26.95 30.72 10.07
CA SER A 549 -28.07 31.26 10.86
C SER A 549 -28.30 32.77 10.65
N GLN A 550 -27.69 33.34 9.60
CA GLN A 550 -27.74 34.75 9.20
C GLN A 550 -28.21 34.86 7.75
#